data_AF-A0A2E5XKE0-F1
#
_entry.id   AF-A0A2E5XKE0-F1
#
_cell.length_a   1.000
_cell.length_b   1.000
_cell.length_c   1.000
_cell.angle_alpha   90.00
_cell.angle_beta   90.00
_cell.angle_gamma   90.00
#
_symmetry.space_group_name_H-M   'P 1'
#
loop_
_entity.id
_entity.type
_entity.pdbx_description
1 polymer ?
#
loop_
_entity_poly.entity_id
_entity_poly.type
_entity_poly.pdbx_seq_one_letter_code
_entity_poly.pdbx_strand_id
1 'polypeptide(L)' 'MSKHNSLKISGGTTGKRSVLKRFERVKLLKDRGQWKEGQSPIGLPKTKGED' A
#
# COMPACT_ATOMS: atom_id res chain seq x y z
N MET A 1 10.44 12.16 -25.60
CA MET A 1 10.70 13.15 -24.53
C MET A 1 11.52 12.49 -23.43
N SER A 2 12.70 13.03 -23.13
CA SER A 2 13.59 12.51 -22.07
C SER A 2 13.58 13.45 -20.87
N LYS A 3 13.46 12.91 -19.66
CA LYS A 3 13.45 13.70 -18.43
C LYS A 3 14.87 14.15 -18.11
N HIS A 4 15.08 15.46 -17.98
CA HIS A 4 16.40 16.05 -17.69
C HIS A 4 16.99 15.48 -16.38
N ASN A 5 18.30 15.22 -16.34
CA ASN A 5 18.95 14.52 -15.22
C ASN A 5 18.78 15.22 -13.86
N SER A 6 18.62 16.56 -13.84
CA SER A 6 18.37 17.32 -12.60
C SER A 6 17.00 17.04 -11.97
N LEU A 7 16.05 16.47 -12.72
CA LEU A 7 14.71 16.10 -12.24
C LEU A 7 14.68 14.67 -11.68
N LYS A 8 15.83 13.97 -11.65
CA LYS A 8 15.96 12.65 -11.06
C LYS A 8 16.24 12.83 -9.57
N ILE A 9 15.23 12.57 -8.74
CA ILE A 9 15.39 12.49 -7.28
C ILE A 9 16.34 11.32 -7.00
N SER A 10 17.41 11.56 -6.24
CA SER A 10 18.32 10.52 -5.79
C SER A 10 17.64 9.70 -4.69
N GLY A 11 17.48 8.40 -4.93
CA GLY A 11 16.66 7.52 -4.09
C GLY A 11 15.22 7.46 -4.61
N GLY A 12 14.76 6.24 -4.91
CA GLY A 12 13.38 6.01 -5.32
C GLY A 12 12.36 6.55 -4.31
N THR A 13 11.09 6.56 -4.70
CA THR A 13 9.96 7.12 -3.95
C THR A 13 9.96 6.69 -2.48
N THR A 14 10.56 7.50 -1.60
CA THR A 14 10.57 7.31 -0.14
C THR A 14 9.31 7.93 0.50
N GLY A 15 8.33 8.31 -0.33
CA GLY A 15 7.05 8.83 0.13
C GLY A 15 6.14 7.73 0.67
N LYS A 16 5.20 8.12 1.54
CA LYS A 16 4.13 7.24 2.03
C LYS A 16 3.45 6.54 0.84
N ARG A 17 3.48 5.20 0.83
CA ARG A 17 2.86 4.40 -0.23
C ARG A 17 1.34 4.49 -0.10
N SER A 18 0.66 4.83 -1.20
CA SER A 18 -0.81 4.94 -1.21
C SER A 18 -1.55 3.60 -1.21
N VAL A 19 -0.84 2.51 -1.54
CA VAL A 19 -1.36 1.14 -1.55
C VAL A 19 -0.36 0.22 -0.85
N LEU A 20 -0.82 -0.41 0.22
CA LEU A 20 -0.07 -1.44 0.94
C LEU A 20 -0.08 -2.77 0.18
N LYS A 21 0.91 -3.63 0.45
CA LYS A 21 0.94 -5.00 -0.05
C LYS A 21 -0.25 -5.78 0.50
N ARG A 22 -0.69 -6.79 -0.23
CA ARG A 22 -1.89 -7.58 0.12
C ARG A 22 -1.86 -8.11 1.56
N PHE A 23 -0.74 -8.68 1.99
CA PHE A 23 -0.60 -9.22 3.35
C PHE A 23 -0.66 -8.13 4.43
N GLU A 24 -0.11 -6.94 4.15
CA GLU A 24 -0.20 -5.77 5.04
C GLU A 24 -1.67 -5.34 5.19
N ARG A 25 -2.43 -5.34 4.09
CA ARG A 25 -3.88 -5.04 4.14
C ARG A 25 -4.68 -6.08 4.91
N VAL A 26 -4.39 -7.37 4.74
CA VAL A 26 -5.07 -8.44 5.48
C VAL A 26 -4.82 -8.28 6.98
N LYS A 27 -3.56 -8.05 7.38
CA LYS A 27 -3.22 -7.81 8.78
C LYS A 27 -3.98 -6.60 9.35
N LEU A 28 -3.94 -5.49 8.62
CA LEU A 28 -4.62 -4.25 9.03
C LEU A 28 -6.16 -4.41 9.08
N LEU A 29 -6.77 -5.18 8.16
CA LEU A 29 -8.21 -5.48 8.22
C LEU A 29 -8.56 -6.39 9.39
N LYS A 30 -7.67 -7.32 9.78
CA LYS A 30 -7.82 -8.14 10.99
C LYS A 30 -7.75 -7.28 12.24
N ASP A 31 -6.75 -6.40 12.33
CA ASP A 31 -6.58 -5.48 13.46
C ASP A 31 -7.80 -4.55 13.62
N ARG A 32 -8.46 -4.17 12.51
CA ARG A 32 -9.70 -3.36 12.51
C ARG A 32 -10.98 -4.18 12.69
N GLY A 33 -10.92 -5.50 12.80
CA GLY A 33 -12.11 -6.38 12.87
C GLY A 33 -12.98 -6.40 11.60
N GLN A 34 -12.48 -5.88 10.49
CA GLN A 34 -13.19 -5.86 9.19
C GLN A 34 -12.88 -7.08 8.33
N TRP A 35 -11.90 -7.88 8.73
CA TRP A 35 -11.54 -9.13 8.08
C TRP A 35 -12.45 -10.26 8.55
N LYS A 36 -13.18 -10.90 7.62
CA LYS A 36 -13.93 -12.12 7.92
C LYS A 36 -13.06 -13.35 7.71
N GLU A 37 -13.10 -14.29 8.64
CA GLU A 37 -12.41 -15.57 8.47
C GLU A 37 -12.98 -16.33 7.27
N GLY A 38 -12.11 -16.90 6.44
CA GLY A 38 -12.48 -17.51 5.15
C GLY A 38 -12.71 -16.52 4.00
N GLN A 39 -12.62 -15.20 4.21
CA GLN A 39 -12.71 -14.22 3.13
C GLN A 39 -11.52 -14.32 2.17
N SER A 40 -11.78 -14.17 0.88
CA SER A 40 -10.73 -14.19 -0.15
C SER A 40 -9.73 -13.03 0.06
N PRO A 41 -8.42 -13.27 -0.03
CA PRO A 41 -7.39 -12.22 0.04
C PRO A 41 -7.33 -11.35 -1.23
N ILE A 42 -8.18 -11.63 -2.23
CA ILE A 42 -8.27 -10.90 -3.50
C ILE A 42 -9.43 -9.91 -3.43
N GLY A 43 -9.29 -8.73 -4.04
CA GLY A 43 -10.37 -7.74 -4.12
C GLY A 43 -10.60 -6.90 -2.85
N LEU A 44 -9.69 -6.93 -1.87
CA LEU A 44 -9.89 -6.16 -0.63
C LEU A 44 -9.95 -4.64 -0.89
N PRO A 45 -10.68 -3.88 -0.07
CA PRO A 45 -10.75 -2.42 -0.18
C PRO A 45 -9.37 -1.77 -0.03
N LYS A 46 -9.18 -0.61 -0.65
CA LYS A 46 -7.95 0.17 -0.50
C LYS A 46 -7.82 0.63 0.96
N THR A 47 -6.85 0.08 1.68
CA THR A 47 -6.56 0.48 3.05
C THR A 47 -5.40 1.46 3.05
N LYS A 48 -5.60 2.61 3.70
CA LYS A 48 -4.50 3.51 4.06
C LYS A 48 -3.76 2.89 5.24
N GLY A 49 -2.43 2.95 5.21
CA GLY A 49 -1.62 2.66 6.38
C GLY A 49 -1.93 3.66 7.49
N GLU A 50 -1.84 3.20 8.73
CA GLU A 50 -1.75 4.11 9.88
C GLU A 50 -0.40 4.84 9.77
N ASP A 51 -0.40 6.12 10.12
CA ASP A 51 0.79 6.98 10.08
C ASP A 51 1.73 6.75 11.26
#